data_AF-A0A959GB21-F1
#
_entry.id   AF-A0A959GB21-F1
#
_cell.length_a   1.000
_cell.length_b   1.000
_cell.length_c   1.000
_cell.angle_alpha   90.00
_cell.angle_beta   90.00
_cell.angle_gamma   90.00
#
_symmetry.space_group_name_H-M   'P 1'
#
loop_
_entity.id
_entity.type
_entity.pdbx_description
1 polymer ?
#
loop_
_entity_poly.entity_id
_entity_poly.type
_entity_poly.pdbx_seq_one_letter_code
_entity_poly.pdbx_strand_id
1 'polypeptide(L)'
;MLKNLSFPHLRPIARFLFTGILTVYALSVAGQKGFPYKDPALPVEERVEDLLGRMTPEEKFWQLFMIPGDLSDGKERYKNGIFGFQVAAKGKQAEAAGQLLEYGPSGSAREAADLINEIQRYFVEETRLGIPIIPFDEALHGLV
;
A
#
# COMPACT_ATOMS: atom_id res chain seq x y z
N MET A 1 -2.88 51.00 -38.22
CA MET A 1 -2.58 51.03 -36.78
C MET A 1 -3.86 50.61 -36.04
N LEU A 2 -3.97 49.33 -35.70
CA LEU A 2 -5.20 48.69 -35.20
C LEU A 2 -5.54 49.19 -33.80
N LYS A 3 -6.66 49.92 -33.66
CA LYS A 3 -7.20 50.36 -32.38
C LYS A 3 -7.91 49.19 -31.68
N ASN A 4 -7.64 49.07 -30.39
CA ASN A 4 -8.25 48.19 -29.39
C ASN A 4 -9.73 47.85 -29.66
N LEU A 5 -9.98 46.62 -30.13
CA LEU A 5 -11.30 46.01 -30.11
C LEU A 5 -11.57 45.49 -28.68
N SER A 6 -12.18 46.33 -27.85
CA SER A 6 -12.73 45.90 -26.56
C SER A 6 -14.12 45.32 -26.83
N PHE A 7 -14.28 44.01 -26.65
CA PHE A 7 -15.55 43.30 -26.80
C PHE A 7 -16.17 43.02 -25.42
N PRO A 8 -16.95 43.95 -24.85
CA PRO A 8 -17.53 43.81 -23.52
C PRO A 8 -18.50 42.63 -23.40
N HIS A 9 -19.10 42.19 -24.52
CA HIS A 9 -20.02 41.05 -24.57
C HIS A 9 -19.33 39.67 -24.47
N LEU A 10 -18.02 39.59 -24.73
CA LEU A 10 -17.25 38.35 -24.59
C LEU A 10 -16.89 38.05 -23.11
N ARG A 11 -16.89 39.07 -22.23
CA ARG A 11 -16.60 38.93 -20.80
C ARG A 11 -17.62 38.08 -20.01
N PRO A 12 -18.96 38.26 -20.19
CA PRO A 12 -19.93 37.38 -19.53
C PRO A 12 -19.87 35.95 -20.09
N ILE A 13 -19.67 35.77 -21.39
CA ILE A 13 -19.53 34.44 -22.02
C ILE A 13 -18.29 33.72 -21.47
N ALA A 14 -17.15 34.40 -21.38
CA ALA A 14 -15.94 33.86 -20.79
C ALA A 14 -16.11 33.50 -19.31
N ARG A 15 -16.87 34.30 -18.54
CA ARG A 15 -17.24 33.96 -17.15
C ARG A 15 -18.12 32.71 -17.08
N PHE A 16 -19.17 32.61 -17.89
CA PHE A 16 -20.02 31.41 -17.91
C PHE A 16 -19.26 30.15 -18.30
N LEU A 17 -18.38 30.23 -19.29
CA LEU A 17 -17.51 29.11 -19.68
C LEU A 17 -16.53 28.74 -18.56
N PHE A 18 -15.93 29.72 -17.88
CA PHE A 18 -15.01 29.47 -16.78
C PHE A 18 -15.71 28.83 -15.57
N THR A 19 -16.90 29.33 -15.18
CA THR A 19 -17.69 28.73 -14.11
C THR A 19 -18.18 27.33 -14.49
N GLY A 20 -18.57 27.12 -15.76
CA GLY A 20 -18.94 25.81 -16.28
C GLY A 20 -17.79 24.80 -16.20
N ILE A 21 -16.58 25.19 -16.62
CA ILE A 21 -15.38 24.35 -16.52
C ILE A 21 -15.05 24.03 -15.07
N LEU A 22 -15.09 25.02 -14.16
CA LEU A 22 -14.88 24.82 -12.72
C LEU A 22 -15.89 23.84 -12.11
N THR A 23 -17.15 23.93 -12.52
CA THR A 23 -18.22 23.06 -12.01
C THR A 23 -18.04 21.62 -12.51
N VAL A 24 -17.71 21.43 -13.78
CA VAL A 24 -17.39 20.12 -14.35
C VAL A 24 -16.15 19.51 -13.69
N TYR A 25 -15.13 20.33 -13.41
CA TYR A 25 -13.92 19.89 -12.73
C TYR A 25 -14.21 19.45 -11.28
N ALA A 26 -15.00 20.23 -10.53
CA ALA A 26 -15.40 19.89 -9.17
C ALA A 26 -16.22 18.59 -9.10
N LEU A 27 -17.15 18.38 -10.04
CA LEU A 27 -17.92 17.14 -10.14
C LEU A 27 -17.05 15.92 -10.49
N SER A 28 -16.04 16.10 -11.36
CA SER A 28 -15.08 15.05 -11.71
C SER A 28 -14.21 14.64 -10.51
N VAL A 29 -13.75 15.62 -9.72
CA VAL A 29 -12.97 15.38 -8.49
C VAL A 29 -13.83 14.71 -7.43
N ALA A 30 -15.08 15.15 -7.23
CA ALA A 30 -16.01 14.52 -6.29
C ALA A 30 -16.43 13.10 -6.71
N GLY A 31 -16.35 12.78 -8.00
CA GLY A 31 -16.68 11.48 -8.56
C GLY A 31 -15.54 10.44 -8.54
N GLN A 32 -14.30 10.84 -8.24
CA GLN A 32 -13.22 9.88 -8.02
C GLN A 32 -13.40 9.19 -6.67
N LYS A 33 -14.24 8.16 -6.66
CA LYS A 33 -14.24 7.19 -5.55
C LYS A 33 -12.84 6.58 -5.46
N GLY A 34 -12.25 6.61 -4.26
CA GLY A 34 -11.07 5.82 -3.96
C GLY A 34 -11.31 4.34 -4.25
N PHE A 35 -10.26 3.52 -4.21
CA PHE A 35 -10.42 2.09 -4.45
C PHE A 35 -11.39 1.47 -3.42
N PRO A 36 -12.44 0.74 -3.84
CA PRO A 36 -13.41 0.13 -2.92
C PRO A 36 -12.76 -0.70 -1.81
N TYR A 37 -11.71 -1.48 -2.09
CA TYR A 37 -11.01 -2.24 -1.04
C TYR A 37 -10.43 -1.39 0.11
N LYS A 38 -10.18 -0.09 -0.14
CA LYS A 38 -9.70 0.88 0.86
C LYS A 38 -10.82 1.60 1.60
N ASP A 39 -12.08 1.43 1.20
CA ASP A 39 -13.22 2.07 1.86
C ASP A 39 -13.68 1.24 3.08
N PRO A 40 -13.50 1.71 4.33
CA PRO A 40 -13.90 0.96 5.51
C PRO A 40 -15.43 0.91 5.71
N ALA A 41 -16.21 1.69 4.95
CA ALA A 41 -17.68 1.68 5.02
C ALA A 41 -18.32 0.53 4.23
N LEU A 42 -17.57 -0.12 3.32
CA LEU A 42 -18.05 -1.25 2.53
C LEU A 42 -17.92 -2.60 3.28
N PRO A 43 -18.79 -3.58 3.01
CA PRO A 43 -18.65 -4.95 3.52
C PRO A 43 -17.28 -5.56 3.21
N VAL A 44 -16.81 -6.44 4.09
CA VAL A 44 -15.50 -7.09 3.92
C VAL A 44 -15.45 -7.88 2.61
N GLU A 45 -16.52 -8.58 2.26
CA GLU A 45 -16.63 -9.39 1.06
C GLU A 45 -16.48 -8.55 -0.22
N GLU A 46 -17.13 -7.39 -0.28
CA GLU A 46 -17.00 -6.45 -1.41
C GLU A 46 -15.57 -5.92 -1.54
N ARG A 47 -14.92 -5.60 -0.41
CA ARG A 47 -13.54 -5.13 -0.38
C ARG A 47 -12.56 -6.20 -0.82
N VAL A 48 -12.78 -7.45 -0.40
CA VAL A 48 -11.96 -8.60 -0.77
C VAL A 48 -12.11 -8.91 -2.26
N GLU A 49 -13.34 -8.91 -2.78
CA GLU A 49 -13.60 -9.14 -4.21
C GLU A 49 -12.92 -8.07 -5.08
N ASP A 50 -13.05 -6.79 -4.73
CA ASP A 50 -12.38 -5.69 -5.44
C ASP A 50 -10.85 -5.81 -5.36
N LEU A 51 -10.29 -6.16 -4.20
CA LEU A 51 -8.84 -6.35 -4.05
C LEU A 51 -8.33 -7.52 -4.89
N LEU A 52 -8.94 -8.70 -4.77
CA LEU A 52 -8.53 -9.91 -5.50
C LEU A 52 -8.68 -9.75 -7.02
N GLY A 53 -9.67 -8.98 -7.48
CA GLY A 53 -9.86 -8.64 -8.88
C GLY A 53 -8.76 -7.72 -9.45
N ARG A 54 -8.05 -6.99 -8.58
CA ARG A 54 -6.95 -6.07 -8.96
C ARG A 54 -5.58 -6.72 -8.92
N MET A 55 -5.44 -7.87 -8.26
CA MET A 55 -4.15 -8.54 -8.07
C MET A 55 -3.68 -9.30 -9.31
N THR A 56 -2.39 -9.24 -9.60
CA THR A 56 -1.74 -10.15 -10.58
C THR A 56 -1.57 -11.55 -9.98
N PRO A 57 -1.34 -12.59 -10.80
CA PRO A 57 -1.00 -13.92 -10.30
C PRO A 57 0.20 -13.92 -9.33
N GLU A 58 1.22 -13.10 -9.59
CA GLU A 58 2.42 -12.99 -8.75
C GLU A 58 2.10 -12.38 -7.38
N GLU A 59 1.28 -11.34 -7.34
CA GLU A 59 0.83 -10.76 -6.07
C GLU A 59 -0.02 -11.75 -5.28
N LYS A 60 -0.88 -12.53 -5.96
CA LYS A 60 -1.66 -13.61 -5.32
C LYS A 60 -0.76 -14.70 -4.76
N PHE A 61 0.26 -15.10 -5.51
CA PHE A 61 1.25 -16.07 -5.07
C PHE A 61 1.92 -15.63 -3.77
N TRP A 62 2.38 -14.38 -3.68
CA TRP A 62 3.05 -13.88 -2.48
C TRP A 62 2.14 -13.79 -1.24
N GLN A 63 0.84 -13.60 -1.43
CA GLN A 63 -0.15 -13.65 -0.33
C GLN A 63 -0.38 -15.06 0.23
N LEU A 64 0.27 -16.10 -0.30
CA LEU A 64 0.20 -17.47 0.22
C LEU A 64 1.40 -17.86 1.10
N PHE A 65 2.36 -16.95 1.31
CA PHE A 65 3.61 -17.25 2.01
C PHE A 65 3.83 -16.35 3.23
N MET A 66 4.18 -17.00 4.33
CA MET A 66 4.72 -16.41 5.54
C MET A 66 6.14 -16.93 5.72
N ILE A 67 7.12 -16.04 5.82
CA ILE A 67 8.54 -16.44 5.88
C ILE A 67 9.29 -15.74 7.02
N PRO A 68 10.30 -16.39 7.60
CA PRO A 68 11.30 -15.72 8.42
C PRO A 68 12.06 -14.66 7.62
N GLY A 69 12.28 -13.50 8.22
CA GLY A 69 13.04 -12.40 7.60
C GLY A 69 12.38 -11.03 7.70
N ASP A 70 12.95 -10.09 6.95
CA ASP A 70 12.55 -8.68 6.88
C ASP A 70 12.95 -8.11 5.50
N LEU A 71 12.94 -6.78 5.36
CA LEU A 71 13.32 -6.11 4.10
C LEU A 71 14.84 -6.03 3.84
N SER A 72 15.70 -6.59 4.72
CA SER A 72 17.16 -6.58 4.53
C SER A 72 17.63 -7.43 3.34
N ASP A 73 16.82 -8.39 2.89
CA ASP A 73 17.01 -9.14 1.64
C ASP A 73 16.77 -8.29 0.38
N GLY A 74 16.33 -7.04 0.56
CA GLY A 74 16.07 -6.06 -0.50
C GLY A 74 14.58 -5.93 -0.83
N LYS A 75 14.09 -4.69 -0.81
CA LYS A 75 12.70 -4.33 -1.13
C LYS A 75 12.21 -4.90 -2.46
N GLU A 76 13.05 -4.91 -3.49
CA GLU A 76 12.69 -5.42 -4.82
C GLU A 76 12.19 -6.87 -4.83
N ARG A 77 12.66 -7.70 -3.88
CA ARG A 77 12.20 -9.08 -3.73
C ARG A 77 10.70 -9.17 -3.39
N TYR A 78 10.18 -8.17 -2.69
CA TYR A 78 8.83 -8.12 -2.13
C TYR A 78 7.95 -7.04 -2.78
N LYS A 79 8.33 -6.52 -3.95
CA LYS A 79 7.55 -5.49 -4.67
C LYS A 79 6.13 -5.93 -5.04
N ASN A 80 5.90 -7.23 -5.15
CA ASN A 80 4.59 -7.84 -5.39
C ASN A 80 3.85 -8.21 -4.10
N GLY A 81 4.33 -7.78 -2.93
CA GLY A 81 3.77 -8.09 -1.63
C GLY A 81 4.37 -9.33 -0.97
N ILE A 82 3.87 -9.65 0.22
CA ILE A 82 4.00 -10.90 0.96
C ILE A 82 2.86 -10.97 1.98
N PHE A 83 2.43 -12.17 2.41
CA PHE A 83 1.41 -12.26 3.46
C PHE A 83 1.96 -11.79 4.82
N GLY A 84 3.16 -12.23 5.18
CA GLY A 84 3.73 -11.94 6.49
C GLY A 84 5.20 -12.26 6.64
N PHE A 85 5.83 -11.61 7.62
CA PHE A 85 7.20 -11.82 8.04
C PHE A 85 7.27 -12.24 9.50
N GLN A 86 8.17 -13.18 9.82
CA GLN A 86 8.63 -13.43 11.17
C GLN A 86 9.94 -12.70 11.38
N VAL A 87 9.84 -11.51 11.98
CA VAL A 87 10.93 -10.54 12.04
C VAL A 87 12.00 -10.92 13.07
N ALA A 88 11.63 -11.66 14.12
CA ALA A 88 12.56 -12.13 15.15
C ALA A 88 13.32 -13.41 14.77
N ALA A 89 12.97 -14.05 13.65
CA ALA A 89 13.63 -15.24 13.16
C ALA A 89 14.38 -14.91 11.87
N LYS A 90 15.72 -15.09 11.86
CA LYS A 90 16.51 -15.05 10.63
C LYS A 90 17.02 -16.45 10.31
N GLY A 91 16.93 -16.87 9.05
CA GLY A 91 17.54 -18.11 8.60
C GLY A 91 19.06 -18.03 8.75
N LYS A 92 19.70 -19.07 9.31
CA LYS A 92 21.15 -19.09 9.51
C LYS A 92 21.97 -19.05 8.22
N GLN A 93 21.36 -19.29 7.06
CA GLN A 93 22.04 -19.36 5.77
C GLN A 93 21.10 -18.87 4.66
N ALA A 94 21.66 -18.13 3.69
CA ALA A 94 20.96 -17.63 2.49
C ALA A 94 20.55 -18.75 1.50
N GLU A 95 20.66 -20.02 1.90
CA GLU A 95 20.37 -21.19 1.08
C GLU A 95 19.03 -21.81 1.48
N ALA A 96 18.23 -22.16 0.47
CA ALA A 96 16.87 -22.71 0.61
C ALA A 96 16.76 -24.00 1.46
N ALA A 97 17.89 -24.58 1.89
CA ALA A 97 17.96 -25.79 2.71
C ALA A 97 18.26 -25.52 4.21
N GLY A 98 18.47 -24.27 4.60
CA GLY A 98 18.71 -23.89 6.00
C GLY A 98 17.44 -23.96 6.84
N GLN A 99 17.11 -25.14 7.37
CA GLN A 99 15.96 -25.34 8.28
C GLN A 99 16.20 -24.80 9.71
N LEU A 100 17.42 -24.35 10.01
CA LEU A 100 17.78 -23.80 11.31
C LEU A 100 17.52 -22.29 11.33
N LEU A 101 16.50 -21.91 12.07
CA LEU A 101 16.20 -20.51 12.40
C LEU A 101 17.06 -20.08 13.58
N GLU A 102 17.68 -18.93 13.46
CA GLU A 102 18.27 -18.23 14.59
C GLU A 102 17.20 -17.33 15.18
N TYR A 103 16.71 -17.74 16.34
CA TYR A 103 15.90 -16.92 17.21
C TYR A 103 16.87 -16.18 18.14
N GLY A 104 16.91 -14.87 18.01
CA GLY A 104 17.68 -14.02 18.90
C GLY A 104 16.84 -12.82 19.28
N PRO A 105 17.04 -12.25 20.49
CA PRO A 105 16.39 -11.00 20.85
C PRO A 105 16.83 -9.95 19.83
N SER A 106 15.91 -9.57 18.95
CA SER A 106 16.15 -8.60 17.87
C SER A 106 16.20 -7.16 18.40
N GLY A 107 16.20 -6.99 19.72
CA GLY A 107 16.26 -5.73 20.42
C GLY A 107 15.22 -5.65 21.54
N SER A 108 14.94 -4.43 21.97
CA SER A 108 13.81 -4.07 22.82
C SER A 108 12.48 -4.18 22.07
N ALA A 109 11.37 -4.25 22.82
CA ALA A 109 10.02 -4.20 22.25
C ALA A 109 9.79 -2.95 21.37
N ARG A 110 10.48 -1.84 21.69
CA ARG A 110 10.41 -0.61 20.90
C ARG A 110 11.09 -0.77 19.54
N GLU A 111 12.26 -1.37 19.49
CA GLU A 111 12.99 -1.61 18.25
C GLU A 111 12.22 -2.57 17.33
N ALA A 112 11.62 -3.62 17.91
CA ALA A 112 10.74 -4.52 17.16
C ALA A 112 9.53 -3.79 16.55
N ALA A 113 8.87 -2.93 17.33
CA ALA A 113 7.74 -2.13 16.84
C ALA A 113 8.15 -1.13 15.75
N ASP A 114 9.30 -0.47 15.91
CA ASP A 114 9.82 0.47 14.92
C ASP A 114 10.18 -0.24 13.60
N LEU A 115 10.76 -1.43 13.66
CA LEU A 115 11.04 -2.27 12.50
C LEU A 115 9.76 -2.73 11.79
N ILE A 116 8.76 -3.22 12.54
CA ILE A 116 7.46 -3.59 11.95
C ILE A 116 6.80 -2.38 11.27
N ASN A 117 6.89 -1.19 11.88
CA ASN A 117 6.35 0.03 11.29
C ASN A 117 7.07 0.44 9.99
N GLU A 118 8.38 0.27 9.91
CA GLU A 118 9.14 0.50 8.67
C GLU A 118 8.70 -0.47 7.57
N ILE A 119 8.58 -1.76 7.91
CA ILE A 119 8.13 -2.80 6.97
C ILE A 119 6.70 -2.49 6.48
N GLN A 120 5.77 -2.18 7.39
CA GLN A 120 4.40 -1.83 7.03
C GLN A 120 4.34 -0.61 6.10
N ARG A 121 5.17 0.41 6.37
CA ARG A 121 5.25 1.62 5.54
C ARG A 121 5.63 1.29 4.10
N TYR A 122 6.64 0.46 3.91
CA TYR A 122 7.02 -0.02 2.59
C TYR A 122 5.84 -0.69 1.87
N PHE A 123 5.16 -1.64 2.52
CA PHE A 123 4.06 -2.35 1.88
C PHE A 123 2.86 -1.46 1.58
N VAL A 124 2.53 -0.52 2.46
CA VAL A 124 1.38 0.39 2.28
C VAL A 124 1.67 1.51 1.27
N GLU A 125 2.88 2.07 1.28
CA GLU A 125 3.21 3.30 0.53
C GLU A 125 3.95 3.03 -0.77
N GLU A 126 4.75 1.97 -0.85
CA GLU A 126 5.66 1.71 -1.98
C GLU A 126 5.19 0.57 -2.89
N THR A 127 4.29 -0.32 -2.44
CA THR A 127 3.73 -1.37 -3.30
C THR A 127 2.45 -0.93 -4.02
N ARG A 128 2.20 -1.51 -5.19
CA ARG A 128 1.13 -1.09 -6.11
C ARG A 128 -0.27 -1.06 -5.49
N LEU A 129 -0.60 -2.04 -4.63
CA LEU A 129 -1.91 -2.17 -4.01
C LEU A 129 -1.91 -1.75 -2.53
N GLY A 130 -0.77 -1.42 -1.94
CA GLY A 130 -0.72 -0.95 -0.56
C GLY A 130 -1.26 -1.95 0.46
N ILE A 131 -1.09 -3.26 0.22
CA ILE A 131 -1.60 -4.32 1.10
C ILE A 131 -0.64 -4.47 2.28
N PRO A 132 -1.05 -4.20 3.53
CA PRO A 132 -0.18 -4.37 4.70
C PRO A 132 0.15 -5.84 4.92
N ILE A 133 1.28 -6.10 5.58
CA ILE A 133 1.62 -7.46 6.01
C ILE A 133 0.90 -7.81 7.32
N ILE A 134 0.83 -9.11 7.60
CA ILE A 134 0.55 -9.62 8.94
C ILE A 134 1.89 -10.04 9.57
N PRO A 135 2.48 -9.24 10.48
CA PRO A 135 3.65 -9.67 11.23
C PRO A 135 3.25 -10.83 12.13
N PHE A 136 4.11 -11.83 12.25
CA PHE A 136 3.85 -13.00 13.08
C PHE A 136 5.07 -13.40 13.90
N ASP A 137 4.81 -14.00 15.04
CA ASP A 137 5.83 -14.59 15.89
C ASP A 137 5.24 -15.65 16.81
N GLU A 138 6.10 -16.38 17.50
CA GLU A 138 5.73 -17.39 18.48
C GLU A 138 5.66 -16.78 19.89
N ALA A 139 4.54 -17.02 20.58
CA ALA A 139 4.32 -16.51 21.94
C ALA A 139 3.72 -17.58 22.87
N LEU A 140 4.05 -18.86 22.64
CA LEU A 140 3.48 -20.02 23.35
C LEU A 140 3.54 -19.86 24.89
N HIS A 141 4.62 -19.28 25.41
CA HIS A 141 4.83 -19.00 26.83
C HIS A 141 5.24 -17.55 27.07
N GLY A 142 4.68 -16.63 26.28
CA GLY A 142 5.11 -15.23 26.21
C GLY A 142 6.06 -14.99 25.03
N LEU A 143 6.05 -13.74 24.56
CA LEU A 143 6.95 -13.28 23.50
C LEU A 143 8.38 -13.20 24.05
N VAL A 144 9.34 -13.70 23.28
CA VAL A 144 10.75 -13.83 23.67
C VAL A 144 11.59 -12.75 22.98
#